data_AF-A0A1E1LSZ7-F1
#
_entry.id   AF-A0A1E1LSZ7-F1
#
_cell.length_a   1.000
_cell.length_b   1.000
_cell.length_c   1.000
_cell.angle_alpha   90.00
_cell.angle_beta   90.00
_cell.angle_gamma   90.00
#
_symmetry.space_group_name_H-M   'P 1'
#
loop_
_entity.id
_entity.type
_entity.pdbx_description
1 polymer ?
#
loop_
_entity_poly.entity_id
_entity_poly.type
_entity_poly.pdbx_seq_one_letter_code
_entity_poly.pdbx_strand_id
1 'polypeptide(L)'
;MVFSGYQWTYFTSLAPGSFRTRAELFLTAVDWPSLLKYVAEKRCGIDCMLLPDIGLGYNHMVRILEFADNVRWVARLRMPPLGKSEYDQSALKIAMGCEINASSLVQRKTSIPIPQIHAFEVSSDCSVKAPFMVMDCLEGNVGMDLDMKIPTEYKEDFFKNLAKVHVQLSGVQLPRIGTFLSINEDGTYLQGPIPGLGGPFDTACQFFEAWATNIEFGSPEDKIRAASGQYADELLPSISSFKEAIHRLAGRLSIRNHGPFPLCHGDFGHNNIIVDDQYHILGVIDWETAYAGPWEIFADFPLTLSAVPRAMDAPWNYDEDGTPKNASTLRQFADRRDYVAFVRQAEEDSGGNGHTLSEVLENPEKQQLITAMRLYQEGKAGWYGKLIDEVLTDGL
;
A
#
# COMPACT_ATOMS: atom_id res chain seq x y z
N MET A 1 -11.19 -8.68 -20.74
CA MET A 1 -12.49 -7.98 -20.55
C MET A 1 -12.26 -6.53 -20.95
N VAL A 2 -12.99 -6.01 -21.94
CA VAL A 2 -12.85 -4.59 -22.37
C VAL A 2 -13.85 -3.78 -21.57
N PHE A 3 -13.40 -2.76 -20.85
CA PHE A 3 -14.26 -1.82 -20.12
C PHE A 3 -14.21 -0.45 -20.76
N SER A 4 -15.31 0.30 -20.73
CA SER A 4 -15.38 1.67 -21.23
C SER A 4 -15.66 2.63 -20.08
N GLY A 5 -14.83 3.67 -19.92
CA GLY A 5 -14.99 4.68 -18.87
C GLY A 5 -14.75 4.14 -17.45
N TYR A 6 -15.16 4.94 -16.46
CA TYR A 6 -14.99 4.64 -15.03
C TYR A 6 -15.98 3.57 -14.56
N GLN A 7 -15.50 2.60 -13.79
CA GLN A 7 -16.27 1.50 -13.20
C GLN A 7 -16.53 1.75 -11.71
N TRP A 8 -16.68 3.01 -11.30
CA TRP A 8 -16.89 3.45 -9.91
C TRP A 8 -18.29 3.12 -9.39
N THR A 9 -18.57 1.83 -9.26
CA THR A 9 -19.88 1.31 -8.83
C THR A 9 -19.96 1.17 -7.31
N TYR A 10 -18.81 1.20 -6.62
CA TYR A 10 -18.69 0.82 -5.21
C TYR A 10 -19.63 1.61 -4.28
N PHE A 11 -19.73 2.94 -4.46
CA PHE A 11 -20.65 3.79 -3.68
C PHE A 11 -22.10 3.33 -3.80
N THR A 12 -22.57 3.08 -5.03
CA THR A 12 -23.95 2.68 -5.29
C THR A 12 -24.25 1.24 -4.85
N SER A 13 -23.26 0.37 -4.85
CA SER A 13 -23.38 -1.03 -4.43
C SER A 13 -23.20 -1.25 -2.93
N LEU A 14 -22.92 -0.21 -2.13
CA LEU A 14 -22.71 -0.36 -0.69
C LEU A 14 -23.92 -0.98 0.00
N ALA A 15 -23.69 -2.08 0.69
CA ALA A 15 -24.68 -2.69 1.58
C ALA A 15 -25.00 -1.73 2.75
N PRO A 16 -26.22 -1.81 3.32
CA PRO A 16 -26.55 -1.08 4.55
C PRO A 16 -25.55 -1.39 5.67
N GLY A 17 -25.05 -0.34 6.33
CA GLY A 17 -24.07 -0.49 7.40
C GLY A 17 -23.37 0.83 7.76
N SER A 18 -22.51 0.78 8.77
CA SER A 18 -21.79 1.96 9.28
C SER A 18 -20.95 2.66 8.21
N PHE A 19 -20.35 1.90 7.30
CA PHE A 19 -19.54 2.44 6.21
C PHE A 19 -20.39 3.24 5.21
N ARG A 20 -21.55 2.70 4.80
CA ARG A 20 -22.50 3.42 3.93
C ARG A 20 -23.01 4.70 4.60
N THR A 21 -23.45 4.60 5.86
CA THR A 21 -23.91 5.77 6.62
C THR A 21 -22.82 6.84 6.72
N ARG A 22 -21.57 6.44 6.99
CA ARG A 22 -20.41 7.36 7.00
C ARG A 22 -20.27 8.09 5.66
N ALA A 23 -20.32 7.37 4.54
CA ALA A 23 -20.17 7.95 3.21
C ALA A 23 -21.33 8.89 2.84
N GLU A 24 -22.58 8.51 3.11
CA GLU A 24 -23.77 9.33 2.82
C GLU A 24 -23.81 10.62 3.66
N LEU A 25 -23.47 10.52 4.95
CA LEU A 25 -23.34 11.68 5.83
C LEU A 25 -22.22 12.62 5.36
N PHE A 26 -21.08 12.06 4.96
CA PHE A 26 -19.96 12.85 4.45
C PHE A 26 -20.33 13.58 3.15
N LEU A 27 -20.97 12.89 2.20
CA LEU A 27 -21.45 13.47 0.94
C LEU A 27 -22.35 14.70 1.17
N THR A 28 -23.17 14.66 2.23
CA THR A 28 -24.09 15.75 2.60
C THR A 28 -23.38 16.88 3.37
N ALA A 29 -22.33 16.56 4.13
CA ALA A 29 -21.63 17.51 4.99
C ALA A 29 -20.65 18.41 4.22
N VAL A 30 -20.07 17.92 3.12
CA VAL A 30 -19.12 18.67 2.29
C VAL A 30 -19.79 19.86 1.60
N ASP A 31 -19.12 21.01 1.61
CA ASP A 31 -19.55 22.20 0.86
C ASP A 31 -19.00 22.15 -0.57
N TRP A 32 -19.73 21.46 -1.44
CA TRP A 32 -19.37 21.28 -2.85
C TRP A 32 -19.26 22.60 -3.63
N PRO A 33 -20.17 23.60 -3.46
CA PRO A 33 -19.99 24.92 -4.07
C PRO A 33 -18.67 25.59 -3.69
N SER A 34 -18.27 25.52 -2.42
CA SER A 34 -16.99 26.05 -1.96
C SER A 34 -15.80 25.33 -2.61
N LEU A 35 -15.88 24.01 -2.82
CA LEU A 35 -14.85 23.24 -3.53
C LEU A 35 -14.75 23.69 -5.00
N LEU A 36 -15.87 23.80 -5.72
CA LEU A 36 -15.89 24.22 -7.11
C LEU A 36 -15.28 25.62 -7.29
N LYS A 37 -15.64 26.56 -6.41
CA LYS A 37 -15.05 27.90 -6.41
C LYS A 37 -13.54 27.85 -6.18
N TYR A 38 -13.09 27.13 -5.17
CA TYR A 38 -11.66 26.98 -4.86
C TYR A 38 -10.89 26.41 -6.05
N VAL A 39 -11.42 25.35 -6.67
CA VAL A 39 -10.78 24.69 -7.82
C VAL A 39 -10.74 25.60 -9.05
N ALA A 40 -11.83 26.31 -9.35
CA ALA A 40 -11.87 27.27 -10.45
C ALA A 40 -10.80 28.37 -10.26
N GLU A 41 -10.66 28.91 -9.05
CA GLU A 41 -9.61 29.90 -8.72
C GLU A 41 -8.20 29.34 -8.95
N LYS A 42 -7.96 28.07 -8.59
CA LYS A 42 -6.67 27.40 -8.85
C LYS A 42 -6.42 27.12 -10.33
N ARG A 43 -7.46 27.10 -11.15
CA ARG A 43 -7.36 26.89 -12.60
C ARG A 43 -7.72 28.15 -13.40
N CYS A 44 -7.14 29.28 -13.00
CA CYS A 44 -7.25 30.57 -13.70
C CYS A 44 -8.70 31.07 -13.91
N GLY A 45 -9.63 30.70 -13.03
CA GLY A 45 -11.03 31.10 -13.09
C GLY A 45 -11.87 30.32 -14.10
N ILE A 46 -11.39 29.19 -14.62
CA ILE A 46 -12.20 28.33 -15.49
C ILE A 46 -13.24 27.61 -14.62
N ASP A 47 -14.51 27.82 -14.93
CA ASP A 47 -15.62 27.17 -14.25
C ASP A 47 -15.56 25.65 -14.39
N CYS A 48 -16.01 24.94 -13.35
CA CYS A 48 -16.13 23.49 -13.34
C CYS A 48 -17.43 23.02 -12.70
N MET A 49 -17.77 21.77 -13.00
CA MET A 49 -18.90 21.06 -12.43
C MET A 49 -18.45 19.69 -11.91
N LEU A 50 -19.23 19.15 -10.97
CA LEU A 50 -19.06 17.76 -10.52
C LEU A 50 -19.80 16.83 -11.47
N LEU A 51 -19.13 15.76 -11.90
CA LEU A 51 -19.79 14.65 -12.57
C LEU A 51 -20.54 13.77 -11.56
N PRO A 52 -21.56 13.00 -12.01
CA PRO A 52 -22.39 12.20 -11.12
C PRO A 52 -21.64 11.05 -10.44
N ASP A 53 -20.55 10.58 -11.04
CA ASP A 53 -19.77 9.45 -10.53
C ASP A 53 -19.15 9.76 -9.16
N ILE A 54 -19.19 8.76 -8.27
CA ILE A 54 -18.63 8.82 -6.92
C ILE A 54 -17.74 7.60 -6.70
N GLY A 55 -16.44 7.82 -6.66
CA GLY A 55 -15.48 6.83 -6.20
C GLY A 55 -15.39 6.82 -4.68
N LEU A 56 -15.11 5.65 -4.12
CA LEU A 56 -14.91 5.47 -2.68
C LEU A 56 -13.71 4.55 -2.43
N GLY A 57 -12.78 5.03 -1.62
CA GLY A 57 -11.83 4.19 -0.89
C GLY A 57 -12.26 4.02 0.57
N TYR A 58 -11.48 3.30 1.36
CA TYR A 58 -11.78 3.12 2.79
C TYR A 58 -11.79 4.45 3.56
N ASN A 59 -10.87 5.36 3.22
CA ASN A 59 -10.69 6.64 3.90
C ASN A 59 -11.17 7.86 3.10
N HIS A 60 -11.45 7.70 1.82
CA HIS A 60 -11.60 8.82 0.90
C HIS A 60 -12.85 8.72 0.03
N MET A 61 -13.46 9.87 -0.22
CA MET A 61 -14.47 10.04 -1.27
C MET A 61 -13.84 10.75 -2.45
N VAL A 62 -14.15 10.27 -3.65
CA VAL A 62 -13.53 10.71 -4.90
C VAL A 62 -14.61 11.22 -5.84
N ARG A 63 -14.42 12.42 -6.38
CA ARG A 63 -15.35 13.05 -7.34
C ARG A 63 -14.60 13.60 -8.54
N ILE A 64 -15.17 13.41 -9.73
CA ILE A 64 -14.62 13.99 -10.96
C ILE A 64 -15.15 15.42 -11.10
N LEU A 65 -14.22 16.33 -11.39
CA LEU A 65 -14.44 17.73 -11.72
C LEU A 65 -14.21 17.87 -13.22
N GLU A 66 -15.23 18.30 -13.96
CA GLU A 66 -15.11 18.61 -15.39
C GLU A 66 -15.20 20.12 -15.58
N PHE A 67 -14.20 20.67 -16.24
CA PHE A 67 -14.11 22.10 -16.52
C PHE A 67 -14.76 22.44 -17.86
N ALA A 68 -15.09 23.73 -18.05
CA ALA A 68 -15.71 24.21 -19.29
C ALA A 68 -14.88 23.97 -20.57
N ASP A 69 -13.58 23.70 -20.45
CA ASP A 69 -12.68 23.33 -21.56
C ASP A 69 -12.53 21.81 -21.76
N ASN A 70 -13.38 21.01 -21.10
CA ASN A 70 -13.41 19.54 -21.11
C ASN A 70 -12.20 18.85 -20.46
N VAL A 71 -11.30 19.58 -19.80
CA VAL A 71 -10.29 18.95 -18.95
C VAL A 71 -10.97 18.41 -17.69
N ARG A 72 -10.45 17.29 -17.18
CA ARG A 72 -10.95 16.65 -15.97
C ARG A 72 -9.88 16.58 -14.90
N TRP A 73 -10.27 16.92 -13.67
CA TRP A 73 -9.50 16.66 -12.45
C TRP A 73 -10.33 15.79 -11.50
N VAL A 74 -9.66 15.22 -10.50
CA VAL A 74 -10.30 14.46 -9.43
C VAL A 74 -10.10 15.20 -8.11
N ALA A 75 -11.18 15.40 -7.36
CA ALA A 75 -11.13 15.75 -5.95
C ALA A 75 -11.18 14.49 -5.09
N ARG A 76 -10.14 14.25 -4.30
CA ARG A 76 -10.07 13.19 -3.29
C ARG A 76 -10.15 13.81 -1.90
N LEU A 77 -11.26 13.57 -1.21
CA LEU A 77 -11.58 14.19 0.07
C LEU A 77 -11.47 13.16 1.19
N ARG A 78 -10.88 13.57 2.31
CA ARG A 78 -10.73 12.72 3.50
C ARG A 78 -12.05 12.60 4.25
N MET A 79 -12.58 11.39 4.35
CA MET A 79 -13.75 11.08 5.17
C MET A 79 -13.36 11.04 6.66
N PRO A 80 -14.26 11.43 7.58
CA PRO A 80 -14.04 11.26 9.02
C PRO A 80 -13.83 9.78 9.36
N PRO A 81 -13.09 9.38 10.40
CA PRO A 81 -12.82 7.98 10.73
C PRO A 81 -14.09 7.17 10.96
N LEU A 82 -14.01 5.86 10.72
CA LEU A 82 -15.11 4.94 10.97
C LEU A 82 -15.20 4.64 12.48
N GLY A 83 -16.25 5.12 13.13
CA GLY A 83 -16.49 4.88 14.57
C GLY A 83 -16.25 6.10 15.46
N LYS A 84 -16.21 5.87 16.78
CA LYS A 84 -16.05 6.92 17.81
C LYS A 84 -14.60 7.06 18.29
N SER A 85 -13.61 6.95 17.41
CA SER A 85 -12.22 7.21 17.81
C SER A 85 -12.01 8.71 17.98
N GLU A 86 -11.21 9.11 18.97
CA GLU A 86 -10.74 10.50 19.06
C GLU A 86 -10.03 10.88 17.76
N TYR A 87 -10.50 11.98 17.17
CA TYR A 87 -9.98 12.48 15.91
C TYR A 87 -8.77 13.36 16.20
N ASP A 88 -7.56 12.85 15.98
CA ASP A 88 -6.36 13.68 16.03
C ASP A 88 -6.19 14.43 14.70
N GLN A 89 -6.67 15.67 14.69
CA GLN A 89 -6.55 16.59 13.55
C GLN A 89 -5.08 16.85 13.18
N SER A 90 -4.18 16.87 14.17
CA SER A 90 -2.77 17.15 13.94
C SER A 90 -2.07 15.97 13.26
N ALA A 91 -2.34 14.74 13.72
CA ALA A 91 -1.83 13.53 13.10
C ALA A 91 -2.34 13.36 11.66
N LEU A 92 -3.62 13.65 11.41
CA LEU A 92 -4.16 13.59 10.06
C LEU A 92 -3.49 14.62 9.14
N LYS A 93 -3.32 15.86 9.60
CA LYS A 93 -2.65 16.91 8.82
C LYS A 93 -1.23 16.50 8.44
N ILE A 94 -0.50 15.88 9.37
CA ILE A 94 0.84 15.34 9.12
C ILE A 94 0.76 14.21 8.08
N ALA A 95 -0.14 13.24 8.25
CA ALA A 95 -0.28 12.11 7.33
C ALA A 95 -0.59 12.54 5.88
N MET A 96 -1.53 13.47 5.70
CA MET A 96 -1.83 14.03 4.37
C MET A 96 -0.64 14.82 3.81
N GLY A 97 0.09 15.54 4.66
CA GLY A 97 1.34 16.20 4.26
C GLY A 97 2.39 15.19 3.76
N CYS A 98 2.59 14.08 4.48
CA CYS A 98 3.48 13.00 4.08
C CYS A 98 3.08 12.40 2.74
N GLU A 99 1.79 12.15 2.50
CA GLU A 99 1.28 11.63 1.23
C GLU A 99 1.63 12.54 0.04
N ILE A 100 1.35 13.83 0.16
CA ILE A 100 1.62 14.83 -0.88
C ILE A 100 3.13 14.89 -1.15
N ASN A 101 3.94 14.90 -0.09
CA ASN A 101 5.39 15.01 -0.20
C ASN A 101 6.01 13.74 -0.79
N ALA A 102 5.54 12.55 -0.42
CA ALA A 102 5.98 11.28 -0.98
C ALA A 102 5.67 11.22 -2.48
N SER A 103 4.42 11.56 -2.87
CA SER A 103 4.00 11.63 -4.27
C SER A 103 4.92 12.55 -5.09
N SER A 104 5.17 13.76 -4.57
CA SER A 104 6.06 14.74 -5.21
C SER A 104 7.52 14.30 -5.27
N LEU A 105 8.01 13.56 -4.26
CA LEU A 105 9.37 13.02 -4.27
C LEU A 105 9.53 11.97 -5.37
N VAL A 106 8.58 11.04 -5.50
CA VAL A 106 8.63 9.98 -6.53
C VAL A 106 8.51 10.58 -7.93
N GLN A 107 7.59 11.53 -8.14
CA GLN A 107 7.47 12.26 -9.42
C GLN A 107 8.77 12.94 -9.85
N ARG A 108 9.52 13.52 -8.90
CA ARG A 108 10.79 14.21 -9.20
C ARG A 108 11.96 13.25 -9.46
N LYS A 109 11.92 12.05 -8.90
CA LYS A 109 13.05 11.10 -8.89
C LYS A 109 12.92 9.98 -9.91
N THR A 110 11.73 9.78 -10.47
CA THR A 110 11.41 8.63 -11.31
C THR A 110 10.60 9.05 -12.53
N SER A 111 10.40 8.14 -13.48
CA SER A 111 9.42 8.28 -14.54
C SER A 111 8.15 7.47 -14.27
N ILE A 112 7.89 7.12 -13.00
CA ILE A 112 6.66 6.43 -12.60
C ILE A 112 5.48 7.40 -12.86
N PRO A 113 4.42 6.95 -13.56
CA PRO A 113 3.26 7.79 -13.75
C PRO A 113 2.54 7.98 -12.41
N ILE A 114 2.43 9.22 -11.95
CA ILE A 114 1.71 9.60 -10.74
C ILE A 114 0.87 10.83 -11.08
N PRO A 115 -0.43 10.86 -10.76
CA PRO A 115 -1.28 12.03 -11.01
C PRO A 115 -0.68 13.32 -10.44
N GLN A 116 -0.60 14.37 -11.25
CA GLN A 116 -0.13 15.67 -10.77
C GLN A 116 -1.12 16.23 -9.74
N ILE A 117 -0.61 16.64 -8.58
CA ILE A 117 -1.41 17.33 -7.57
C ILE A 117 -1.44 18.82 -7.92
N HIS A 118 -2.63 19.35 -8.20
CA HIS A 118 -2.84 20.75 -8.61
C HIS A 118 -3.11 21.66 -7.42
N ALA A 119 -3.82 21.16 -6.41
CA ALA A 119 -4.13 21.90 -5.20
C ALA A 119 -4.49 20.94 -4.06
N PHE A 120 -4.37 21.42 -2.82
CA PHE A 120 -4.76 20.66 -1.63
C PHE A 120 -5.09 21.59 -0.47
N GLU A 121 -5.87 21.06 0.47
CA GLU A 121 -6.11 21.64 1.79
C GLU A 121 -6.09 20.49 2.81
N VAL A 122 -5.19 20.56 3.78
CA VAL A 122 -4.98 19.50 4.77
C VAL A 122 -5.75 19.75 6.08
N SER A 123 -6.31 20.96 6.25
CA SER A 123 -7.16 21.32 7.38
C SER A 123 -8.63 20.96 7.10
N SER A 124 -9.31 20.44 8.11
CA SER A 124 -10.77 20.30 8.06
C SER A 124 -11.49 21.63 8.34
N ASP A 125 -10.80 22.60 8.96
CA ASP A 125 -11.29 23.96 9.16
C ASP A 125 -11.04 24.80 7.92
N CYS A 126 -11.76 24.45 6.85
CA CYS A 126 -11.73 25.13 5.56
C CYS A 126 -13.16 25.29 5.03
N SER A 127 -13.36 26.15 4.03
CA SER A 127 -14.70 26.41 3.46
C SER A 127 -15.38 25.14 2.92
N VAL A 128 -14.59 24.16 2.45
CA VAL A 128 -15.07 22.88 1.91
C VAL A 128 -15.57 21.93 3.00
N LYS A 129 -15.23 22.19 4.27
CA LYS A 129 -15.58 21.39 5.47
C LYS A 129 -14.98 19.98 5.47
N ALA A 130 -13.95 19.74 4.66
CA ALA A 130 -13.19 18.50 4.62
C ALA A 130 -11.79 18.76 4.09
N PRO A 131 -10.74 18.07 4.60
CA PRO A 131 -9.45 18.04 3.94
C PRO A 131 -9.56 17.36 2.56
N PHE A 132 -8.82 17.86 1.59
CA PHE A 132 -8.86 17.34 0.23
C PHE A 132 -7.55 17.56 -0.54
N MET A 133 -7.42 16.83 -1.62
CA MET A 133 -6.46 17.09 -2.69
C MET A 133 -7.16 17.01 -4.04
N VAL A 134 -6.68 17.81 -4.98
CA VAL A 134 -7.17 17.88 -6.36
C VAL A 134 -6.02 17.52 -7.27
N MET A 135 -6.23 16.52 -8.13
CA MET A 135 -5.18 15.95 -8.97
C MET A 135 -5.68 15.62 -10.38
N ASP A 136 -4.78 15.22 -11.27
CA ASP A 136 -5.15 14.72 -12.60
C ASP A 136 -6.22 13.63 -12.53
N CYS A 137 -7.15 13.67 -13.48
CA CYS A 137 -8.12 12.61 -13.68
C CYS A 137 -7.58 11.64 -14.73
N LEU A 138 -7.15 10.45 -14.28
CA LEU A 138 -6.69 9.40 -15.19
C LEU A 138 -7.88 8.56 -15.65
N GLU A 139 -8.07 8.43 -16.96
CA GLU A 139 -9.16 7.67 -17.57
C GLU A 139 -8.92 6.16 -17.48
N GLY A 140 -9.02 5.61 -16.27
CA GLY A 140 -8.82 4.20 -16.01
C GLY A 140 -9.46 3.76 -14.69
N ASN A 141 -9.18 2.52 -14.32
CA ASN A 141 -9.78 1.86 -13.16
C ASN A 141 -8.71 1.20 -12.29
N VAL A 142 -8.92 1.15 -10.98
CA VAL A 142 -8.08 0.37 -10.08
C VAL A 142 -8.61 -1.04 -9.93
N GLY A 143 -7.81 -1.95 -9.36
CA GLY A 143 -8.20 -3.34 -9.16
C GLY A 143 -9.52 -3.51 -8.39
N MET A 144 -9.83 -2.65 -7.42
CA MET A 144 -11.11 -2.72 -6.69
C MET A 144 -12.33 -2.53 -7.60
N ASP A 145 -12.21 -1.70 -8.64
CA ASP A 145 -13.26 -1.47 -9.63
C ASP A 145 -13.36 -2.63 -10.65
N LEU A 146 -12.38 -3.55 -10.65
CA LEU A 146 -12.18 -4.63 -11.61
C LEU A 146 -12.18 -6.02 -10.94
N ASP A 147 -12.90 -6.17 -9.82
CA ASP A 147 -13.00 -7.40 -9.02
C ASP A 147 -11.64 -7.97 -8.53
N MET A 148 -10.61 -7.13 -8.46
CA MET A 148 -9.22 -7.50 -8.16
C MET A 148 -8.65 -8.57 -9.12
N LYS A 149 -9.19 -8.67 -10.34
CA LYS A 149 -8.78 -9.66 -11.35
C LYS A 149 -7.98 -9.01 -12.45
N ILE A 150 -6.91 -9.70 -12.85
CA ILE A 150 -6.15 -9.36 -14.06
C ILE A 150 -6.43 -10.46 -15.10
N PRO A 151 -7.02 -10.14 -16.27
CA PRO A 151 -7.23 -11.07 -17.36
C PRO A 151 -5.92 -11.75 -17.77
N THR A 152 -6.00 -13.03 -18.13
CA THR A 152 -4.79 -13.84 -18.39
C THR A 152 -3.98 -13.28 -19.55
N GLU A 153 -4.67 -12.74 -20.56
CA GLU A 153 -4.08 -12.13 -21.75
C GLU A 153 -3.21 -10.89 -21.47
N TYR A 154 -3.44 -10.17 -20.37
CA TYR A 154 -2.68 -8.95 -20.02
C TYR A 154 -1.73 -9.13 -18.84
N LYS A 155 -1.76 -10.31 -18.21
CA LYS A 155 -1.10 -10.54 -16.93
C LYS A 155 0.42 -10.40 -16.99
N GLU A 156 1.02 -10.92 -18.06
CA GLU A 156 2.46 -10.83 -18.29
C GLU A 156 2.91 -9.37 -18.42
N ASP A 157 2.29 -8.62 -19.32
CA ASP A 157 2.62 -7.21 -19.57
C ASP A 157 2.35 -6.33 -18.34
N PHE A 158 1.26 -6.58 -17.62
CA PHE A 158 0.95 -5.88 -16.38
C PHE A 158 2.06 -6.09 -15.33
N PHE A 159 2.45 -7.35 -15.08
CA PHE A 159 3.50 -7.65 -14.11
C PHE A 159 4.88 -7.15 -14.53
N LYS A 160 5.20 -7.22 -15.82
CA LYS A 160 6.44 -6.66 -16.36
C LYS A 160 6.52 -5.14 -16.12
N ASN A 161 5.43 -4.41 -16.35
CA ASN A 161 5.41 -2.96 -16.10
C ASN A 161 5.35 -2.63 -14.59
N LEU A 162 4.66 -3.44 -13.79
CA LEU A 162 4.66 -3.31 -12.33
C LEU A 162 6.06 -3.55 -11.73
N ALA A 163 6.83 -4.49 -12.29
CA ALA A 163 8.23 -4.72 -11.93
C ALA A 163 9.11 -3.49 -12.22
N LYS A 164 8.93 -2.82 -13.37
CA LYS A 164 9.64 -1.57 -13.68
C LYS A 164 9.31 -0.45 -12.70
N VAL A 165 8.06 -0.35 -12.25
CA VAL A 165 7.66 0.60 -11.20
C VAL A 165 8.38 0.26 -9.90
N HIS A 166 8.38 -1.01 -9.49
CA HIS A 166 9.03 -1.48 -8.27
C HIS A 166 10.53 -1.20 -8.27
N VAL A 167 11.23 -1.48 -9.37
CA VAL A 167 12.66 -1.16 -9.53
C VAL A 167 12.91 0.35 -9.45
N GLN A 168 12.10 1.18 -10.11
CA GLN A 168 12.26 2.64 -10.01
C GLN A 168 12.07 3.16 -8.58
N LEU A 169 11.11 2.61 -7.83
CA LEU A 169 10.92 2.96 -6.41
C LEU A 169 12.12 2.59 -5.55
N SER A 170 12.83 1.51 -5.88
CA SER A 170 14.02 1.10 -5.15
C SER A 170 15.16 2.15 -5.23
N GLY A 171 15.13 2.99 -6.27
CA GLY A 171 16.05 4.11 -6.45
C GLY A 171 15.66 5.38 -5.67
N VAL A 172 14.43 5.46 -5.14
CA VAL A 172 13.99 6.58 -4.30
C VAL A 172 14.37 6.28 -2.86
N GLN A 173 15.57 6.69 -2.45
CA GLN A 173 16.15 6.32 -1.16
C GLN A 173 16.31 7.51 -0.21
N LEU A 174 16.09 7.25 1.08
CA LEU A 174 16.22 8.20 2.19
C LEU A 174 17.24 7.70 3.23
N PRO A 175 17.88 8.61 3.99
CA PRO A 175 18.97 8.25 4.91
C PRO A 175 18.50 7.51 6.17
N ARG A 176 17.23 7.69 6.58
CA ARG A 176 16.65 7.04 7.76
C ARG A 176 15.39 6.26 7.38
N ILE A 177 14.93 5.40 8.27
CA ILE A 177 13.63 4.73 8.16
C ILE A 177 12.58 5.62 8.83
N GLY A 178 11.52 5.98 8.11
CA GLY A 178 10.53 6.93 8.61
C GLY A 178 9.66 7.56 7.53
N THR A 179 8.64 8.30 7.95
CA THR A 179 7.79 9.09 7.05
C THR A 179 8.58 10.25 6.44
N PHE A 180 8.23 10.64 5.21
CA PHE A 180 8.87 11.76 4.53
C PHE A 180 8.10 13.06 4.77
N LEU A 181 8.67 13.97 5.57
CA LEU A 181 8.00 15.19 6.01
C LEU A 181 8.24 16.37 5.06
N SER A 182 9.48 16.57 4.59
CA SER A 182 9.83 17.66 3.67
C SER A 182 11.29 17.55 3.22
N ILE A 183 11.71 18.48 2.36
CA ILE A 183 13.13 18.76 2.06
C ILE A 183 13.47 20.09 2.75
N ASN A 184 14.56 20.11 3.51
CA ASN A 184 15.11 21.32 4.12
C ASN A 184 15.70 22.25 3.04
N GLU A 185 15.96 23.52 3.39
CA GLU A 185 16.55 24.50 2.46
C GLU A 185 17.93 24.08 1.93
N ASP A 186 18.68 23.30 2.72
CA ASP A 186 20.00 22.76 2.36
C ASP A 186 19.92 21.49 1.49
N GLY A 187 18.72 21.04 1.12
CA GLY A 187 18.49 19.84 0.31
C GLY A 187 18.45 18.54 1.09
N THR A 188 18.63 18.56 2.42
CA THR A 188 18.52 17.35 3.25
C THR A 188 17.06 16.96 3.49
N TYR A 189 16.80 15.66 3.68
CA TYR A 189 15.44 15.17 3.93
C TYR A 189 15.07 15.26 5.41
N LEU A 190 13.90 15.84 5.69
CA LEU A 190 13.28 15.78 7.01
C LEU A 190 12.39 14.54 7.09
N GLN A 191 12.66 13.68 8.07
CA GLN A 191 11.95 12.43 8.26
C GLN A 191 11.34 12.34 9.66
N GLY A 192 10.15 11.76 9.75
CA GLY A 192 9.35 11.64 10.97
C GLY A 192 9.08 10.19 11.36
N PRO A 193 8.36 9.98 12.48
CA PRO A 193 7.94 8.66 12.92
C PRO A 193 6.95 8.02 11.93
N ILE A 194 6.92 6.69 11.93
CA ILE A 194 5.89 5.88 11.29
C ILE A 194 4.72 5.74 12.28
N PRO A 195 3.48 6.09 11.90
CA PRO A 195 2.31 5.98 12.78
C PRO A 195 2.16 4.58 13.37
N GLY A 196 1.96 4.49 14.69
CA GLY A 196 1.84 3.23 15.42
C GLY A 196 3.14 2.46 15.68
N LEU A 197 4.26 2.86 15.05
CA LEU A 197 5.55 2.17 15.16
C LEU A 197 6.64 3.02 15.83
N GLY A 198 6.71 4.32 15.54
CA GLY A 198 7.71 5.25 16.05
C GLY A 198 8.81 5.61 15.05
N GLY A 199 9.97 6.07 15.54
CA GLY A 199 11.09 6.53 14.70
C GLY A 199 11.20 8.06 14.60
N PRO A 200 11.95 8.60 13.60
CA PRO A 200 12.66 7.87 12.56
C PRO A 200 13.81 7.01 13.12
N PHE A 201 14.19 5.94 12.42
CA PHE A 201 15.25 5.02 12.83
C PHE A 201 16.48 5.16 11.93
N ASP A 202 17.67 5.08 12.52
CA ASP A 202 18.94 5.15 11.77
C ASP A 202 19.34 3.77 11.21
N THR A 203 18.76 2.70 11.73
CA THR A 203 19.08 1.33 11.32
C THR A 203 17.84 0.44 11.15
N ALA A 204 17.95 -0.56 10.28
CA ALA A 204 16.93 -1.60 10.13
C ALA A 204 16.74 -2.42 11.41
N CYS A 205 17.81 -2.68 12.16
CA CYS A 205 17.75 -3.35 13.46
C CYS A 205 16.80 -2.62 14.43
N GLN A 206 16.96 -1.29 14.57
CA GLN A 206 16.07 -0.47 15.41
C GLN A 206 14.61 -0.53 14.93
N PHE A 207 14.38 -0.56 13.61
CA PHE A 207 13.03 -0.74 13.06
C PHE A 207 12.43 -2.08 13.45
N PHE A 208 13.17 -3.20 13.32
CA PHE A 208 12.66 -4.52 13.67
C PHE A 208 12.45 -4.70 15.18
N GLU A 209 13.31 -4.11 16.02
CA GLU A 209 13.11 -4.04 17.48
C GLU A 209 11.84 -3.26 17.83
N ALA A 210 11.65 -2.09 17.21
CA ALA A 210 10.45 -1.28 17.38
C ALA A 210 9.19 -2.02 16.90
N TRP A 211 9.27 -2.74 15.77
CA TRP A 211 8.17 -3.55 15.25
C TRP A 211 7.78 -4.62 16.26
N ALA A 212 8.76 -5.38 16.75
CA ALA A 212 8.54 -6.42 17.74
C ALA A 212 8.05 -5.90 19.10
N THR A 213 8.25 -4.62 19.40
CA THR A 213 7.78 -4.01 20.65
C THR A 213 6.34 -3.48 20.49
N ASN A 214 6.12 -2.66 19.46
CA ASN A 214 4.96 -1.78 19.36
C ASN A 214 3.79 -2.37 18.55
N ILE A 215 4.07 -3.35 17.68
CA ILE A 215 3.04 -3.93 16.82
C ILE A 215 2.30 -5.03 17.56
N GLU A 216 0.98 -4.92 17.59
CA GLU A 216 0.08 -5.95 18.11
C GLU A 216 -0.56 -6.74 16.99
N PHE A 217 -0.99 -7.96 17.32
CA PHE A 217 -1.71 -8.79 16.37
C PHE A 217 -3.06 -8.16 16.03
N GLY A 218 -3.39 -8.06 14.73
CA GLY A 218 -4.55 -7.28 14.27
C GLY A 218 -5.93 -7.84 14.66
N SER A 219 -6.01 -9.06 15.17
CA SER A 219 -7.26 -9.73 15.55
C SER A 219 -7.30 -10.03 17.05
N PRO A 220 -8.41 -9.74 17.76
CA PRO A 220 -8.55 -10.13 19.16
C PRO A 220 -8.69 -11.65 19.30
N GLU A 221 -8.30 -12.17 20.48
CA GLU A 221 -8.23 -13.61 20.76
C GLU A 221 -9.55 -14.35 20.52
N ASP A 222 -10.69 -13.76 20.87
CA ASP A 222 -12.02 -14.34 20.67
C ASP A 222 -12.31 -14.61 19.19
N LYS A 223 -11.93 -13.69 18.29
CA LYS A 223 -12.03 -13.89 16.85
C LYS A 223 -11.09 -14.99 16.35
N ILE A 224 -9.87 -15.06 16.89
CA ILE A 224 -8.92 -16.12 16.53
C ILE A 224 -9.50 -17.49 16.92
N ARG A 225 -10.00 -17.63 18.14
CA ARG A 225 -10.62 -18.87 18.63
C ARG A 225 -11.83 -19.25 17.77
N ALA A 226 -12.69 -18.29 17.45
CA ALA A 226 -13.86 -18.52 16.60
C ALA A 226 -13.47 -18.97 15.18
N ALA A 227 -12.44 -18.36 14.58
CA ALA A 227 -11.99 -18.68 13.22
C ALA A 227 -11.17 -19.99 13.15
N SER A 228 -10.47 -20.35 14.22
CA SER A 228 -9.49 -21.44 14.23
C SER A 228 -10.02 -22.76 14.79
N GLY A 229 -11.13 -22.73 15.53
CA GLY A 229 -11.75 -23.93 16.12
C GLY A 229 -10.75 -24.76 16.94
N GLN A 230 -10.62 -26.03 16.59
CA GLN A 230 -9.73 -26.99 17.29
C GLN A 230 -8.23 -26.63 17.23
N TYR A 231 -7.82 -25.77 16.28
CA TYR A 231 -6.42 -25.37 16.13
C TYR A 231 -6.05 -24.15 16.98
N ALA A 232 -7.02 -23.52 17.65
CA ALA A 232 -6.80 -22.28 18.40
C ALA A 232 -5.74 -22.43 19.50
N ASP A 233 -5.73 -23.55 20.22
CA ASP A 233 -4.80 -23.78 21.33
C ASP A 233 -3.36 -24.01 20.87
N GLU A 234 -3.15 -24.37 19.60
CA GLU A 234 -1.83 -24.44 18.96
C GLU A 234 -1.43 -23.08 18.34
N LEU A 235 -2.39 -22.39 17.72
CA LEU A 235 -2.15 -21.13 17.00
C LEU A 235 -1.85 -19.97 17.94
N LEU A 236 -2.56 -19.85 19.07
CA LEU A 236 -2.40 -18.71 19.98
C LEU A 236 -0.97 -18.59 20.54
N PRO A 237 -0.36 -19.64 21.12
CA PRO A 237 1.04 -19.57 21.56
C PRO A 237 2.02 -19.28 20.41
N SER A 238 1.73 -19.82 19.22
CA SER A 238 2.52 -19.62 18.01
C SER A 238 2.46 -18.17 17.52
N ILE A 239 1.31 -17.51 17.58
CA ILE A 239 1.16 -16.08 17.28
C ILE A 239 1.92 -15.26 18.31
N SER A 240 1.73 -15.55 19.61
CA SER A 240 2.37 -14.80 20.68
C SER A 240 3.90 -14.81 20.58
N SER A 241 4.51 -15.97 20.26
CA SER A 241 5.97 -16.12 20.20
C SER A 241 6.67 -15.39 19.05
N PHE A 242 5.90 -14.88 18.08
CA PHE A 242 6.43 -14.28 16.86
C PHE A 242 7.17 -12.97 17.14
N LYS A 243 6.63 -12.13 18.02
CA LYS A 243 7.25 -10.84 18.40
C LYS A 243 8.62 -11.07 19.04
N GLU A 244 8.74 -12.01 20.00
CA GLU A 244 10.03 -12.31 20.62
C GLU A 244 11.04 -12.88 19.62
N ALA A 245 10.57 -13.66 18.64
CA ALA A 245 11.42 -14.16 17.57
C ALA A 245 11.97 -13.03 16.69
N ILE A 246 11.11 -12.11 16.23
CA ILE A 246 11.55 -10.94 15.44
C ILE A 246 12.53 -10.09 16.26
N HIS A 247 12.24 -9.83 17.53
CA HIS A 247 13.14 -9.07 18.41
C HIS A 247 14.52 -9.74 18.51
N ARG A 248 14.55 -11.06 18.73
CA ARG A 248 15.81 -11.83 18.82
C ARG A 248 16.61 -11.80 17.50
N LEU A 249 15.92 -11.75 16.36
CA LEU A 249 16.52 -11.81 15.04
C LEU A 249 16.85 -10.44 14.45
N ALA A 250 16.36 -9.34 15.03
CA ALA A 250 16.44 -7.98 14.48
C ALA A 250 17.82 -7.61 13.92
N GLY A 251 18.90 -7.93 14.64
CA GLY A 251 20.28 -7.65 14.22
C GLY A 251 20.80 -8.48 13.03
N ARG A 252 20.07 -9.52 12.61
CA ARG A 252 20.41 -10.44 11.51
C ARG A 252 19.43 -10.38 10.33
N LEU A 253 18.27 -9.75 10.51
CA LEU A 253 17.26 -9.70 9.44
C LEU A 253 17.70 -8.85 8.25
N SER A 254 18.49 -7.80 8.49
CA SER A 254 18.79 -6.83 7.46
C SER A 254 20.05 -7.12 6.64
N ILE A 255 19.94 -7.05 5.31
CA ILE A 255 21.09 -7.01 4.38
C ILE A 255 21.77 -5.65 4.33
N ARG A 256 21.05 -4.59 4.71
CA ARG A 256 21.52 -3.20 4.62
C ARG A 256 21.10 -2.43 5.86
N ASN A 257 21.70 -2.81 6.98
CA ASN A 257 21.31 -2.28 8.29
C ASN A 257 21.43 -0.75 8.40
N HIS A 258 22.36 -0.11 7.69
CA HIS A 258 22.60 1.34 7.73
C HIS A 258 22.07 2.09 6.51
N GLY A 259 21.24 1.45 5.69
CA GLY A 259 20.65 2.06 4.51
C GLY A 259 21.65 2.30 3.36
N PRO A 260 21.36 3.25 2.46
CA PRO A 260 20.14 4.06 2.43
C PRO A 260 18.88 3.21 2.20
N PHE A 261 17.72 3.74 2.60
CA PHE A 261 16.46 3.01 2.71
C PHE A 261 15.49 3.41 1.60
N PRO A 262 14.96 2.46 0.80
CA PRO A 262 14.01 2.76 -0.27
C PRO A 262 12.67 3.22 0.29
N LEU A 263 11.98 4.08 -0.48
CA LEU A 263 10.62 4.53 -0.18
C LEU A 263 9.62 3.40 -0.50
N CYS A 264 9.03 2.84 0.53
CA CYS A 264 7.91 1.91 0.42
C CYS A 264 6.63 2.69 0.12
N HIS A 265 5.81 2.16 -0.79
CA HIS A 265 4.44 2.65 -1.01
C HIS A 265 3.53 2.38 0.20
N GLY A 266 3.74 1.25 0.88
CA GLY A 266 2.95 0.78 2.03
C GLY A 266 1.74 -0.08 1.65
N ASP A 267 1.14 0.18 0.49
CA ASP A 267 -0.01 -0.59 -0.05
C ASP A 267 0.18 -0.88 -1.56
N PHE A 268 1.34 -1.43 -1.95
CA PHE A 268 1.70 -1.59 -3.37
C PHE A 268 1.00 -2.80 -4.00
N GLY A 269 0.10 -2.56 -4.95
CA GLY A 269 -0.60 -3.62 -5.66
C GLY A 269 -1.68 -3.07 -6.58
N HIS A 270 -2.31 -3.93 -7.37
CA HIS A 270 -3.36 -3.58 -8.34
C HIS A 270 -4.51 -2.74 -7.75
N ASN A 271 -4.76 -2.82 -6.45
CA ASN A 271 -5.69 -1.94 -5.73
C ASN A 271 -5.34 -0.44 -5.83
N ASN A 272 -4.08 -0.10 -6.07
CA ASN A 272 -3.56 1.28 -6.14
C ASN A 272 -2.85 1.58 -7.49
N ILE A 273 -3.08 0.74 -8.50
CA ILE A 273 -2.59 0.94 -9.87
C ILE A 273 -3.79 1.20 -10.79
N ILE A 274 -3.86 2.41 -11.34
CA ILE A 274 -4.86 2.76 -12.35
C ILE A 274 -4.41 2.18 -13.69
N VAL A 275 -5.31 1.46 -14.36
CA VAL A 275 -5.06 0.87 -15.67
C VAL A 275 -6.11 1.25 -16.71
N ASP A 276 -5.72 1.26 -17.98
CA ASP A 276 -6.63 1.30 -19.12
C ASP A 276 -7.27 -0.08 -19.39
N ASP A 277 -8.11 -0.17 -20.41
CA ASP A 277 -8.84 -1.38 -20.81
C ASP A 277 -7.95 -2.48 -21.44
N GLN A 278 -6.68 -2.17 -21.70
CA GLN A 278 -5.61 -3.12 -22.05
C GLN A 278 -4.66 -3.39 -20.88
N TYR A 279 -4.98 -2.94 -19.67
CA TYR A 279 -4.18 -3.10 -18.46
C TYR A 279 -2.79 -2.41 -18.52
N HIS A 280 -2.62 -1.40 -19.37
CA HIS A 280 -1.45 -0.53 -19.28
C HIS A 280 -1.54 0.35 -18.04
N ILE A 281 -0.43 0.52 -17.33
CA ILE A 281 -0.37 1.34 -16.11
C ILE A 281 -0.45 2.82 -16.50
N LEU A 282 -1.55 3.47 -16.08
CA LEU A 282 -1.77 4.90 -16.24
C LEU A 282 -1.28 5.72 -15.04
N GLY A 283 -1.25 5.12 -13.84
CA GLY A 283 -0.79 5.82 -12.65
C GLY A 283 -0.69 4.95 -11.40
N VAL A 284 0.22 5.33 -10.51
CA VAL A 284 0.35 4.82 -9.13
C VAL A 284 -0.20 5.87 -8.18
N ILE A 285 -1.16 5.49 -7.34
CA ILE A 285 -1.91 6.40 -6.48
C ILE A 285 -1.89 5.93 -5.02
N ASP A 286 -2.42 6.75 -4.12
CA ASP A 286 -2.62 6.42 -2.70
C ASP A 286 -1.31 6.20 -1.91
N TRP A 287 -0.54 7.27 -1.78
CA TRP A 287 0.73 7.29 -1.04
C TRP A 287 0.55 7.54 0.47
N GLU A 288 -0.67 7.35 1.01
CA GLU A 288 -1.01 7.70 2.40
C GLU A 288 -0.22 6.89 3.45
N THR A 289 0.23 5.70 3.07
CA THR A 289 1.01 4.79 3.91
C THR A 289 2.50 4.76 3.57
N ALA A 290 2.98 5.72 2.76
CA ALA A 290 4.36 5.72 2.28
C ALA A 290 5.37 6.10 3.38
N TYR A 291 6.47 5.35 3.44
CA TYR A 291 7.61 5.61 4.34
C TYR A 291 8.88 4.98 3.79
N ALA A 292 10.06 5.49 4.17
CA ALA A 292 11.31 4.78 3.89
C ALA A 292 11.45 3.59 4.85
N GLY A 293 11.64 2.38 4.31
CA GLY A 293 11.68 1.13 5.07
C GLY A 293 12.97 0.33 4.86
N PRO A 294 13.24 -0.69 5.69
CA PRO A 294 14.27 -1.68 5.40
C PRO A 294 14.08 -2.30 4.01
N TRP A 295 15.17 -2.71 3.38
CA TRP A 295 15.13 -3.38 2.07
C TRP A 295 14.27 -4.64 2.08
N GLU A 296 14.21 -5.34 3.21
CA GLU A 296 13.40 -6.54 3.37
C GLU A 296 11.90 -6.21 3.28
N ILE A 297 11.47 -5.12 3.91
CA ILE A 297 10.07 -4.67 3.90
C ILE A 297 9.70 -4.11 2.52
N PHE A 298 10.61 -3.37 1.91
CA PHE A 298 10.42 -2.83 0.56
C PHE A 298 10.26 -3.94 -0.47
N ALA A 299 11.09 -4.98 -0.38
CA ALA A 299 11.11 -6.11 -1.30
C ALA A 299 10.06 -7.19 -1.00
N ASP A 300 8.90 -6.85 -0.40
CA ASP A 300 7.74 -7.77 -0.40
C ASP A 300 7.15 -7.86 -1.82
N PHE A 301 6.50 -8.97 -2.13
CA PHE A 301 5.75 -9.05 -3.38
C PHE A 301 4.61 -8.01 -3.37
N PRO A 302 4.28 -7.40 -4.53
CA PRO A 302 3.08 -6.57 -4.64
C PRO A 302 1.87 -7.36 -4.13
N LEU A 303 0.89 -6.70 -3.50
CA LEU A 303 -0.26 -7.36 -2.88
C LEU A 303 -1.06 -8.24 -3.86
N THR A 304 -1.02 -7.92 -5.15
CA THR A 304 -1.56 -8.74 -6.24
C THR A 304 -0.94 -10.13 -6.34
N LEU A 305 0.30 -10.27 -5.90
CA LEU A 305 1.09 -11.49 -5.84
C LEU A 305 1.27 -11.99 -4.39
N SER A 306 0.54 -11.44 -3.41
CA SER A 306 0.60 -11.87 -2.01
C SER A 306 0.02 -13.28 -1.84
N ALA A 307 0.80 -14.17 -1.23
CA ALA A 307 0.42 -15.54 -0.89
C ALA A 307 0.87 -15.83 0.53
N VAL A 308 0.04 -16.58 1.27
CA VAL A 308 0.34 -16.97 2.65
C VAL A 308 1.55 -17.92 2.65
N PRO A 309 2.55 -17.73 3.52
CA PRO A 309 3.63 -18.68 3.69
C PRO A 309 3.08 -20.07 4.00
N ARG A 310 3.63 -21.10 3.35
CA ARG A 310 3.17 -22.49 3.53
C ARG A 310 3.18 -22.90 5.00
N ALA A 311 4.21 -22.55 5.74
CA ALA A 311 4.36 -22.84 7.17
C ALA A 311 3.21 -22.29 8.04
N MET A 312 2.58 -21.20 7.60
CA MET A 312 1.48 -20.55 8.30
C MET A 312 0.10 -21.00 7.81
N ASP A 313 0.02 -21.54 6.60
CA ASP A 313 -1.24 -21.89 5.95
C ASP A 313 -1.73 -23.27 6.42
N ALA A 314 -2.99 -23.59 6.10
CA ALA A 314 -3.60 -24.84 6.51
C ALA A 314 -2.93 -26.04 5.80
N PRO A 315 -2.45 -27.07 6.54
CA PRO A 315 -1.72 -28.18 5.94
C PRO A 315 -2.50 -28.94 4.86
N TRP A 316 -3.83 -29.00 4.95
CA TRP A 316 -4.67 -29.69 3.97
C TRP A 316 -4.72 -29.00 2.59
N ASN A 317 -4.27 -27.74 2.49
CA ASN A 317 -4.14 -27.02 1.22
C ASN A 317 -3.01 -27.57 0.33
N TYR A 318 -2.11 -28.37 0.89
CA TYR A 318 -0.92 -28.89 0.22
C TYR A 318 -0.96 -30.43 0.15
N ASP A 319 -0.30 -31.00 -0.85
CA ASP A 319 -0.05 -32.45 -0.93
C ASP A 319 1.18 -32.87 -0.09
N GLU A 320 1.54 -34.15 -0.17
CA GLU A 320 2.66 -34.73 0.61
C GLU A 320 4.01 -34.10 0.26
N ASP A 321 4.18 -33.65 -0.99
CA ASP A 321 5.39 -32.96 -1.47
C ASP A 321 5.38 -31.46 -1.09
N GLY A 322 4.28 -30.97 -0.52
CA GLY A 322 4.14 -29.56 -0.16
C GLY A 322 3.71 -28.65 -1.28
N THR A 323 3.20 -29.22 -2.36
CA THR A 323 2.69 -28.50 -3.52
C THR A 323 1.24 -28.07 -3.26
N PRO A 324 0.86 -26.81 -3.54
CA PRO A 324 -0.53 -26.38 -3.39
C PRO A 324 -1.48 -27.22 -4.24
N LYS A 325 -2.57 -27.73 -3.65
CA LYS A 325 -3.61 -28.49 -4.38
C LYS A 325 -4.47 -27.61 -5.29
N ASN A 326 -4.60 -26.34 -4.94
CA ASN A 326 -5.42 -25.40 -5.69
C ASN A 326 -4.64 -24.84 -6.90
N ALA A 327 -5.19 -25.01 -8.10
CA ALA A 327 -4.63 -24.51 -9.35
C ALA A 327 -4.40 -22.98 -9.35
N SER A 328 -5.25 -22.19 -8.68
CA SER A 328 -5.04 -20.74 -8.58
C SER A 328 -3.82 -20.39 -7.74
N THR A 329 -3.60 -21.12 -6.64
CA THR A 329 -2.42 -20.96 -5.79
C THR A 329 -1.15 -21.39 -6.52
N LEU A 330 -1.19 -22.51 -7.25
CA LEU A 330 -0.07 -22.93 -8.12
C LEU A 330 0.29 -21.87 -9.15
N ARG A 331 -0.72 -21.29 -9.81
CA ARG A 331 -0.51 -20.22 -10.77
C ARG A 331 0.09 -18.98 -10.09
N GLN A 332 -0.37 -18.62 -8.89
CA GLN A 332 0.18 -17.50 -8.13
C GLN A 332 1.67 -17.67 -7.80
N PHE A 333 2.11 -18.88 -7.43
CA PHE A 333 3.54 -19.16 -7.23
C PHE A 333 4.34 -19.11 -8.53
N ALA A 334 3.77 -19.56 -9.66
CA ALA A 334 4.40 -19.38 -10.97
C ALA A 334 4.56 -17.90 -11.32
N ASP A 335 3.49 -17.10 -11.11
CA ASP A 335 3.52 -15.66 -11.35
C ASP A 335 4.57 -14.94 -10.50
N ARG A 336 4.79 -15.38 -9.25
CA ARG A 336 5.85 -14.84 -8.39
C ARG A 336 7.24 -15.06 -9.00
N ARG A 337 7.52 -16.26 -9.52
CA ARG A 337 8.81 -16.55 -10.17
C ARG A 337 8.99 -15.69 -11.42
N ASP A 338 7.94 -15.57 -12.24
CA ASP A 338 7.97 -14.74 -13.44
C ASP A 338 8.20 -13.27 -13.06
N TYR A 339 7.56 -12.79 -11.99
CA TYR A 339 7.76 -11.44 -11.46
C TYR A 339 9.19 -11.20 -11.00
N VAL A 340 9.84 -12.14 -10.30
CA VAL A 340 11.28 -12.02 -9.95
C VAL A 340 12.14 -11.88 -11.22
N ALA A 341 11.85 -12.65 -12.26
CA ALA A 341 12.56 -12.54 -13.54
C ALA A 341 12.34 -11.18 -14.20
N PHE A 342 11.11 -10.64 -14.17
CA PHE A 342 10.83 -9.29 -14.70
C PHE A 342 11.51 -8.19 -13.89
N VAL A 343 11.59 -8.32 -12.56
CA VAL A 343 12.33 -7.39 -11.72
C VAL A 343 13.82 -7.43 -12.06
N ARG A 344 14.41 -8.63 -12.17
CA ARG A 344 15.81 -8.79 -12.55
C ARG A 344 16.10 -8.12 -13.90
N GLN A 345 15.26 -8.35 -14.91
CA GLN A 345 15.40 -7.69 -16.21
C GLN A 345 15.29 -6.17 -16.10
N ALA A 346 14.35 -5.66 -15.31
CA ALA A 346 14.18 -4.23 -15.12
C ALA A 346 15.37 -3.58 -14.37
N GLU A 347 16.01 -4.31 -13.43
CA GLU A 347 17.26 -3.87 -12.79
C GLU A 347 18.40 -3.77 -13.82
N GLU A 348 18.55 -4.78 -14.69
CA GLU A 348 19.55 -4.79 -15.78
C GLU A 348 19.35 -3.63 -16.76
N ASP A 349 18.11 -3.41 -17.20
CA ASP A 349 17.74 -2.35 -18.13
C ASP A 349 17.99 -0.94 -17.55
N SER A 350 17.91 -0.81 -16.21
CA SER A 350 18.12 0.46 -15.51
C SER A 350 19.59 0.87 -15.37
N GLY A 351 20.53 0.00 -15.74
CA GLY A 351 21.97 0.23 -15.62
C GLY A 351 22.47 0.33 -14.17
N GLY A 352 21.70 -0.18 -13.22
CA GLY A 352 22.03 -0.18 -11.80
C GLY A 352 23.19 -1.12 -11.47
N ASN A 353 23.97 -0.77 -10.44
CA ASN A 353 25.13 -1.56 -9.98
C ASN A 353 24.75 -2.73 -9.04
N GLY A 354 23.57 -3.34 -9.19
CA GLY A 354 23.22 -4.52 -8.39
C GLY A 354 21.77 -5.00 -8.53
N HIS A 355 21.57 -6.28 -8.18
CA HIS A 355 20.30 -7.01 -8.23
C HIS A 355 19.59 -7.04 -6.88
N THR A 356 19.66 -5.95 -6.10
CA THR A 356 19.27 -5.97 -4.68
C THR A 356 17.80 -6.32 -4.48
N LEU A 357 16.89 -5.83 -5.34
CA LEU A 357 15.47 -6.13 -5.21
C LEU A 357 15.17 -7.56 -5.64
N SER A 358 15.68 -8.00 -6.81
CA SER A 358 15.43 -9.38 -7.26
C SER A 358 16.08 -10.43 -6.36
N GLU A 359 17.26 -10.19 -5.80
CA GLU A 359 17.92 -11.08 -4.83
C GLU A 359 17.11 -11.24 -3.54
N VAL A 360 16.51 -10.16 -3.02
CA VAL A 360 15.67 -10.24 -1.81
C VAL A 360 14.32 -10.91 -2.13
N LEU A 361 13.73 -10.66 -3.30
CA LEU A 361 12.51 -11.33 -3.76
C LEU A 361 12.71 -12.83 -4.01
N GLU A 362 13.90 -13.24 -4.45
CA GLU A 362 14.23 -14.65 -4.71
C GLU A 362 14.52 -15.43 -3.41
N ASN A 363 14.86 -14.75 -2.30
CA ASN A 363 15.14 -15.39 -1.03
C ASN A 363 13.84 -15.84 -0.31
N PRO A 364 13.54 -17.15 -0.26
CA PRO A 364 12.27 -17.64 0.25
C PRO A 364 12.09 -17.39 1.76
N GLU A 365 13.16 -17.46 2.55
CA GLU A 365 13.10 -17.27 4.00
C GLU A 365 12.71 -15.83 4.36
N LYS A 366 13.34 -14.85 3.69
CA LYS A 366 13.01 -13.43 3.86
C LYS A 366 11.61 -13.12 3.39
N GLN A 367 11.21 -13.63 2.23
CA GLN A 367 9.86 -13.42 1.71
C GLN A 367 8.80 -13.96 2.66
N GLN A 368 9.01 -15.17 3.21
CA GLN A 368 8.11 -15.75 4.19
C GLN A 368 8.02 -14.90 5.46
N LEU A 369 9.15 -14.44 5.98
CA LEU A 369 9.19 -13.63 7.20
C LEU A 369 8.50 -12.27 7.03
N ILE A 370 8.77 -11.57 5.93
CA ILE A 370 8.20 -10.24 5.66
C ILE A 370 6.71 -10.31 5.37
N THR A 371 6.28 -11.29 4.56
CA THR A 371 4.85 -11.55 4.38
C THR A 371 4.20 -11.89 5.73
N ALA A 372 4.84 -12.68 6.59
CA ALA A 372 4.32 -12.99 7.93
C ALA A 372 4.19 -11.72 8.79
N MET A 373 5.17 -10.84 8.83
CA MET A 373 5.08 -9.57 9.56
C MET A 373 3.87 -8.73 9.13
N ARG A 374 3.61 -8.63 7.82
CA ARG A 374 2.42 -7.93 7.30
C ARG A 374 1.12 -8.65 7.71
N LEU A 375 1.06 -9.96 7.53
CA LEU A 375 -0.11 -10.77 7.91
C LEU A 375 -0.41 -10.74 9.43
N TYR A 376 0.62 -10.58 10.25
CA TYR A 376 0.50 -10.42 11.70
C TYR A 376 -0.25 -9.13 12.06
N GLN A 377 0.13 -8.02 11.42
CA GLN A 377 -0.54 -6.73 11.55
C GLN A 377 -1.99 -6.77 11.06
N GLU A 378 -2.25 -7.52 9.98
CA GLU A 378 -3.61 -7.74 9.46
C GLU A 378 -4.45 -8.69 10.34
N GLY A 379 -3.84 -9.33 11.35
CA GLY A 379 -4.53 -10.23 12.27
C GLY A 379 -4.89 -11.58 11.65
N LYS A 380 -4.13 -12.03 10.65
CA LYS A 380 -4.34 -13.32 10.00
C LYS A 380 -3.86 -14.46 10.90
N ALA A 381 -4.77 -15.34 11.29
CA ALA A 381 -4.44 -16.53 12.06
C ALA A 381 -3.53 -17.47 11.24
N GLY A 382 -2.48 -18.00 11.87
CA GLY A 382 -1.51 -18.89 11.24
C GLY A 382 -0.40 -19.32 12.20
N TRP A 383 0.40 -20.32 11.83
CA TRP A 383 1.47 -20.86 12.66
C TRP A 383 2.79 -20.07 12.53
N TYR A 384 2.80 -18.83 13.03
CA TYR A 384 3.99 -17.96 13.02
C TYR A 384 5.24 -18.59 13.66
N GLY A 385 5.11 -19.35 14.75
CA GLY A 385 6.22 -20.05 15.40
C GLY A 385 6.85 -21.12 14.49
N LYS A 386 6.04 -21.89 13.74
CA LYS A 386 6.55 -22.88 12.79
C LYS A 386 7.34 -22.22 11.66
N LEU A 387 6.85 -21.07 11.17
CA LEU A 387 7.56 -20.29 10.17
C LEU A 387 8.94 -19.85 10.69
N ILE A 388 9.02 -19.40 11.94
CA ILE A 388 10.30 -19.04 12.56
C ILE A 388 11.22 -20.25 12.65
N ASP A 389 10.71 -21.42 13.04
CA ASP A 389 11.52 -22.63 13.12
C ASP A 389 12.08 -23.05 11.75
N GLU A 390 11.27 -22.98 10.68
CA GLU A 390 11.73 -23.22 9.30
C GLU A 390 12.82 -22.23 8.88
N VAL A 391 12.58 -20.92 9.05
CA VAL A 391 13.55 -19.85 8.72
C VAL A 391 14.86 -20.01 9.51
N LEU A 392 14.81 -20.46 10.76
CA LEU A 392 16.01 -20.68 11.58
C LEU A 392 16.77 -21.95 11.22
N THR A 393 16.08 -22.96 10.70
CA THR A 393 16.68 -24.25 10.32
C THR A 393 17.42 -24.15 8.99
N ASP A 394 16.90 -23.34 8.06
CA ASP A 394 17.45 -23.22 6.69
C ASP A 394 18.56 -22.15 6.56
N GLY A 395 18.63 -21.20 7.50
CA GLY A 395 19.81 -20.39 7.79
C GLY A 395 19.75 -18.92 7.35
N LEU A 396 19.45 -18.03 8.32
CA LEU A 396 19.49 -16.55 8.19
C LEU A 396 20.89 -15.95 8.03
#